data_AF-A0A450Y6P6-F1
#
_entry.id   AF-A0A450Y6P6-F1
#
_cell.length_a   1.000
_cell.length_b   1.000
_cell.length_c   1.000
_cell.angle_alpha   90.00
_cell.angle_beta   90.00
_cell.angle_gamma   90.00
#
_symmetry.space_group_name_H-M   'P 1'
#
loop_
_entity.id
_entity.type
_entity.pdbx_description
1 polymer ?
#
loop_
_entity_poly.entity_id
_entity_poly.type
_entity_poly.pdbx_seq_one_letter_code
_entity_poly.pdbx_strand_id
1 'polypeptide(L)' 'MLAALGNGVKGGKWYSLMDKVYSLKTLRIAWQLVWRNKGAGGIDHISVERFEAQSERYLQELQEALKT' A
#
# COMPACT_ATOMS: atom_id res chain seq x y z
N MET A 1 -0.44 -21.48 6.04
CA MET A 1 -0.69 -20.90 7.37
C MET A 1 -0.90 -21.96 8.45
N LEU A 2 -1.73 -22.99 8.22
CA LEU A 2 -2.00 -24.05 9.21
C LEU A 2 -0.75 -24.75 9.77
N ALA A 3 0.23 -25.10 8.92
CA ALA A 3 1.45 -25.78 9.37
C ALA A 3 2.36 -24.92 10.28
N ALA A 4 2.29 -23.59 10.15
CA ALA A 4 3.07 -22.67 10.97
C ALA A 4 2.44 -22.43 12.36
N LEU A 5 1.18 -22.80 12.57
CA LEU A 5 0.56 -22.83 13.90
C LEU A 5 1.15 -23.96 14.77
N GLY A 6 1.56 -25.07 14.15
CA GLY A 6 2.19 -26.20 14.86
C GLY A 6 3.72 -26.10 14.98
N ASN A 7 4.39 -25.56 13.95
CA ASN A 7 5.86 -25.55 13.87
C ASN A 7 6.50 -24.17 14.16
N GLY A 8 5.68 -23.14 14.38
CA GLY A 8 6.13 -21.76 14.47
C GLY A 8 6.48 -21.15 13.10
N VAL A 9 6.71 -19.85 13.11
CA VAL A 9 7.14 -19.07 11.93
C VAL A 9 8.64 -18.78 12.01
N LYS A 10 9.31 -18.80 10.86
CA LYS A 10 10.73 -18.49 10.75
C LYS A 10 11.01 -17.09 11.32
N GLY A 11 11.83 -17.00 12.36
CA GLY A 11 12.16 -15.74 13.05
C GLY A 11 11.08 -15.19 13.98
N GLY A 12 10.06 -15.98 14.35
CA GLY A 12 9.04 -15.59 15.34
C GLY A 12 8.03 -14.54 14.84
N LYS A 13 8.08 -14.15 13.56
CA LYS A 13 7.20 -13.14 12.96
C LYS A 13 6.35 -13.73 11.84
N TRP A 14 5.04 -13.50 11.93
CA TRP A 14 4.10 -13.86 10.88
C TRP A 14 4.12 -12.79 9.78
N TYR A 15 4.56 -13.16 8.58
CA TYR A 15 4.52 -12.30 7.39
C TYR A 15 3.31 -12.68 6.54
N SER A 16 2.44 -11.72 6.24
CA SER A 16 1.05 -11.99 5.87
C SER A 16 0.62 -11.74 4.41
N LEU A 17 1.45 -11.51 3.40
CA LEU A 17 1.03 -10.96 2.09
C LEU A 17 0.42 -9.55 2.19
N MET A 18 -0.61 -9.33 3.01
CA MET A 18 -1.13 -7.99 3.34
C MET A 18 -0.02 -7.08 3.86
N ASP A 19 0.92 -7.63 4.64
CA ASP A 19 2.14 -6.93 5.07
C ASP A 19 2.94 -6.29 3.91
N LYS A 20 2.93 -6.92 2.74
CA LYS A 20 3.59 -6.43 1.53
C LYS A 20 2.71 -5.46 0.78
N VAL A 21 1.39 -5.62 0.80
CA VAL A 21 0.41 -4.73 0.16
C VAL A 21 0.50 -3.33 0.76
N TYR A 22 0.39 -3.18 2.08
CA TYR A 22 0.43 -1.87 2.73
C TYR A 22 1.85 -1.32 2.97
N SER A 23 2.89 -2.05 2.56
CA SER A 23 4.26 -1.53 2.72
C SER A 23 4.45 -0.26 1.88
N LEU A 24 5.04 0.79 2.45
CA LEU A 24 5.29 2.06 1.74
C LEU A 24 6.06 1.85 0.43
N LYS A 25 6.97 0.87 0.40
CA LYS A 25 7.68 0.49 -0.82
C LYS A 25 6.72 0.07 -1.94
N THR A 26 5.79 -0.84 -1.64
CA THR A 26 4.79 -1.29 -2.62
C THR A 26 3.85 -0.17 -3.01
N LEU A 27 3.38 0.63 -2.04
CA LEU A 27 2.48 1.75 -2.29
C LEU A 27 3.10 2.81 -3.21
N ARG A 28 4.39 3.14 -3.03
CA ARG A 28 5.12 4.06 -3.92
C ARG A 28 5.25 3.51 -5.35
N ILE A 29 5.52 2.21 -5.51
CA ILE A 29 5.58 1.58 -6.83
C ILE A 29 4.19 1.61 -7.49
N ALA A 30 3.14 1.26 -6.75
CA ALA A 30 1.77 1.31 -7.23
C ALA A 30 1.37 2.74 -7.66
N TRP A 31 1.75 3.75 -6.89
CA TRP A 31 1.54 5.15 -7.24
C TRP A 31 2.19 5.51 -8.58
N GLN A 32 3.45 5.12 -8.82
CA GLN A 32 4.12 5.38 -10.10
C GLN A 32 3.39 4.75 -11.29
N LEU A 33 2.80 3.56 -11.11
CA LEU A 33 1.99 2.92 -12.14
C LEU A 33 0.69 3.69 -12.41
N VAL A 34 0.03 4.18 -11.36
CA VAL A 34 -1.18 5.02 -11.49
C VAL A 34 -0.86 6.35 -12.17
N TRP A 35 0.20 7.03 -11.73
CA TRP A 35 0.65 8.31 -12.31
C TRP A 35 0.93 8.19 -13.81
N ARG A 36 1.56 7.10 -14.24
CA ARG A 36 1.84 6.82 -15.66
C ARG A 36 0.57 6.68 -16.52
N ASN A 37 -0.54 6.25 -15.93
CA ASN A 37 -1.80 6.04 -16.65
C ASN A 37 -2.50 7.36 -17.00
N LYS A 38 -2.16 8.48 -16.35
CA LYS A 38 -2.74 9.81 -16.61
C LYS A 38 -4.27 9.83 -16.63
N GLY A 39 -4.88 9.07 -15.70
CA GLY A 39 -6.34 8.96 -15.60
C GLY A 39 -7.00 10.25 -15.13
N ALA A 40 -8.28 10.41 -15.48
CA ALA A 40 -9.12 11.46 -14.91
C ALA A 40 -9.45 11.16 -13.43
N GLY A 41 -9.76 12.21 -12.67
CA GLY A 41 -10.21 12.05 -11.28
C GLY A 41 -11.51 11.26 -11.18
N GLY A 42 -11.66 10.49 -10.10
CA GLY A 42 -12.85 9.70 -9.82
C GLY A 42 -14.00 10.53 -9.27
N ILE A 43 -14.88 9.89 -8.48
CA ILE A 43 -16.02 10.55 -7.81
C ILE A 43 -15.59 11.62 -6.80
N ASP A 44 -14.35 11.55 -6.31
CA ASP A 44 -13.74 12.55 -5.41
C ASP A 44 -13.15 13.76 -6.14
N HIS A 45 -13.14 13.73 -7.48
CA HIS A 45 -12.54 14.74 -8.35
C HIS A 45 -11.06 15.03 -8.05
N ILE A 46 -10.32 14.09 -7.45
CA ILE A 46 -8.88 14.24 -7.23
C ILE A 46 -8.14 13.85 -8.51
N SER A 47 -7.42 14.79 -9.12
CA SER A 47 -6.58 14.51 -10.28
C SER A 47 -5.24 13.87 -9.87
N VAL A 48 -4.56 13.26 -10.84
CA VAL A 48 -3.21 12.68 -10.65
C VAL A 48 -2.22 13.76 -10.17
N GLU A 49 -2.30 14.98 -10.72
CA GLU A 49 -1.43 16.11 -10.36
C GLU A 49 -1.71 16.59 -8.94
N ARG A 50 -2.99 16.62 -8.54
CA ARG A 50 -3.37 17.00 -7.17
C ARG A 50 -2.89 15.96 -6.16
N PHE A 51 -3.00 14.67 -6.50
CA PHE A 51 -2.47 13.60 -5.65
C PHE A 51 -0.93 13.66 -5.59
N GLU A 52 -0.25 13.90 -6.70
CA GLU A 52 1.21 13.99 -6.78
C GLU A 52 1.79 15.00 -5.78
N ALA A 53 1.17 16.19 -5.71
CA ALA A 53 1.57 17.28 -4.82
C ALA A 53 1.63 16.90 -3.33
N GLN A 54 0.88 15.89 -2.90
CA GLN A 54 0.85 15.40 -1.52
C GLN A 54 1.03 13.87 -1.43
N SER A 55 1.60 13.26 -2.48
CA SER A 55 1.64 11.80 -2.65
C SER A 55 2.26 11.09 -1.46
N GLU A 56 3.42 11.53 -0.97
CA GLU A 56 4.09 10.89 0.17
C GLU A 56 3.22 10.91 1.44
N ARG A 57 2.51 12.02 1.70
CA ARG A 57 1.59 12.13 2.83
C ARG A 57 0.42 11.16 2.67
N TYR A 58 -0.23 11.15 1.51
CA TYR A 58 -1.38 10.27 1.27
C TYR A 58 -1.00 8.79 1.30
N LEU A 59 0.19 8.42 0.82
CA LEU A 59 0.68 7.04 0.90
C LEU A 59 0.99 6.61 2.34
N GLN A 60 1.42 7.52 3.20
CA GLN A 60 1.58 7.26 4.64
C GLN A 60 0.24 7.09 5.34
N GLU A 61 -0.72 7.99 5.08
CA GLU A 61 -2.09 7.88 5.60
C GLU A 61 -2.75 6.56 5.16
N LEU A 62 -2.59 6.18 3.89
CA LEU A 62 -3.10 4.92 3.34
C LEU A 62 -2.41 3.70 3.97
N GLN A 63 -1.10 3.75 4.19
CA GLN A 63 -0.39 2.67 4.88
C GLN A 63 -0.98 2.43 6.27
N GLU A 64 -1.17 3.48 7.07
CA GLU A 64 -1.70 3.34 8.43
C GLU A 64 -3.14 2.84 8.43
N ALA A 65 -3.98 3.31 7.50
CA ALA A 65 -5.34 2.83 7.34
C ALA A 65 -5.43 1.33 7.03
N LEU A 66 -4.50 0.81 6.20
CA LEU A 66 -4.49 -0.60 5.76
C LEU A 66 -3.83 -1.58 6.73
N LYS A 67 -3.13 -1.09 7.77
CA LYS A 67 -2.50 -1.93 8.81
C LYS A 67 -3.51 -2.46 9.85
N THR A 68 -4.77 -2.07 9.75
CA THR A 68 -5.85 -2.39 10.69
C THR A 68 -6.18 -3.87 10.78
#